data_AF-A0A7W0GAV7-F1
#
_entry.id   AF-A0A7W0GAV7-F1
#
_cell.length_a   1.000
_cell.length_b   1.000
_cell.length_c   1.000
_cell.angle_alpha   90.00
_cell.angle_beta   90.00
_cell.angle_gamma   90.00
#
_symmetry.space_group_name_H-M   'P 1'
#
loop_
_entity.id
_entity.type
_entity.pdbx_description
1 polymer ?
#
loop_
_entity_poly.entity_id
_entity_poly.type
_entity_poly.pdbx_seq_one_letter_code
_entity_poly.pdbx_strand_id
1 'polypeptide(L)'
;SNLLGRIAFWAVLLGVISLAVSVLGIEALTNFVAAIYAYLPNVLAALLIFLVASAVAAGIATLVTRVMGDTGLGKIVATVAPILVMTIATFMILEQLKIAHDIVVTTYTLLLGAIALASALAFGLGGREVAGKMLEGAYQKGQENKEQLKQDLDTGMSRAKEEAQAAKEKAQEQDNQPPTGVTEQYTTRRPGSATN
;
A
#
# COMPACT_ATOMS: atom_id res chain seq x y z
N SER A 1 25.17 -11.09 -33.28
CA SER A 1 26.46 -10.37 -33.39
C SER A 1 26.34 -8.96 -33.99
N ASN A 2 25.38 -8.65 -34.89
CA ASN A 2 25.29 -7.33 -35.53
C ASN A 2 25.02 -6.13 -34.60
N LEU A 3 24.26 -6.31 -33.51
CA LEU A 3 23.94 -5.21 -32.58
C LEU A 3 25.16 -4.80 -31.73
N LEU A 4 25.87 -5.79 -31.17
CA LEU A 4 27.05 -5.55 -30.32
C LEU A 4 28.20 -4.94 -31.13
N GLY A 5 28.40 -5.40 -32.37
CA GLY A 5 29.36 -4.81 -33.31
C GLY A 5 29.02 -3.37 -33.69
N ARG A 6 27.73 -3.04 -33.88
CA ARG A 6 27.29 -1.65 -34.12
C ARG A 6 27.53 -0.75 -32.92
N ILE A 7 27.22 -1.22 -31.71
CA ILE A 7 27.45 -0.44 -30.48
C ILE A 7 28.95 -0.17 -30.30
N ALA A 8 29.80 -1.19 -30.47
CA ALA A 8 31.24 -1.05 -30.39
C ALA A 8 31.78 -0.09 -31.46
N PHE A 9 31.29 -0.18 -32.71
CA PHE A 9 31.65 0.74 -33.79
C PHE A 9 31.32 2.20 -33.42
N TRP A 10 30.09 2.46 -32.96
CA TRP A 10 29.69 3.81 -32.55
C TRP A 10 30.50 4.33 -31.35
N ALA A 11 30.81 3.47 -30.37
CA ALA A 11 31.61 3.84 -29.22
C ALA A 11 33.05 4.22 -29.63
N VAL A 12 33.69 3.42 -30.48
CA VAL A 12 35.04 3.71 -30.99
C VAL A 12 35.03 4.97 -31.86
N LEU A 13 34.04 5.12 -32.74
CA LEU A 13 33.88 6.30 -33.59
C LEU A 13 33.74 7.59 -32.75
N LEU A 14 32.89 7.58 -31.73
CA LEU A 14 32.73 8.70 -30.81
C LEU A 14 34.00 8.99 -30.01
N GLY A 15 34.75 7.95 -29.62
CA GLY A 15 36.06 8.10 -28.96
C GLY A 15 37.08 8.82 -29.86
N VAL A 16 37.18 8.40 -31.13
CA VAL A 16 38.09 9.03 -32.10
C VAL A 16 37.69 10.48 -32.38
N ILE A 17 36.38 10.75 -32.56
CA ILE A 17 35.87 12.12 -32.73
C ILE A 17 36.21 12.96 -31.49
N SER A 18 36.00 12.45 -30.28
CA SER A 18 36.30 13.16 -29.04
C SER A 18 37.78 13.55 -28.95
N LEU A 19 38.69 12.67 -29.34
CA LEU A 19 40.12 12.95 -29.37
C LEU A 19 40.46 14.03 -30.41
N ALA A 20 39.92 13.90 -31.63
CA ALA A 20 40.12 14.90 -32.68
C ALA A 20 39.62 16.29 -32.25
N VAL A 21 38.41 16.36 -31.70
CA VAL A 21 37.79 17.59 -31.18
C VAL A 21 38.63 18.21 -30.05
N SER A 22 39.11 17.38 -29.12
CA SER A 22 39.97 17.84 -28.03
C SER A 22 41.28 18.44 -28.55
N VAL A 23 41.87 17.89 -29.61
CA VAL A 23 43.09 18.40 -30.24
C VAL A 23 42.84 19.70 -31.00
N LEU A 24 41.64 19.87 -31.59
CA LEU A 24 41.24 21.12 -32.25
C LEU A 24 41.15 22.31 -31.26
N GLY A 25 40.99 22.05 -29.96
CA GLY A 25 40.95 23.09 -28.92
C GLY A 25 39.70 23.97 -28.93
N ILE A 26 38.65 23.57 -29.66
CA ILE A 26 37.39 24.33 -29.74
C ILE A 26 36.49 23.90 -28.58
N GLU A 27 36.41 24.75 -27.55
CA GLU A 27 35.65 24.48 -26.34
C GLU A 27 34.18 24.15 -26.61
N ALA A 28 33.53 24.88 -27.53
CA ALA A 28 32.14 24.62 -27.92
C ALA A 28 31.92 23.19 -28.45
N LEU A 29 32.90 22.66 -29.20
CA LEU A 29 32.80 21.34 -29.80
C LEU A 29 33.08 20.24 -28.77
N THR A 30 34.03 20.46 -27.85
CA THR A 30 34.27 19.56 -26.70
C THR A 30 33.04 19.48 -25.80
N ASN A 31 32.39 20.62 -25.52
CA ASN A 31 31.16 20.67 -24.71
C ASN A 31 30.01 19.95 -25.40
N PHE A 32 29.88 20.07 -26.72
CA PHE A 32 28.89 19.33 -27.50
C PHE A 32 29.09 17.80 -27.41
N VAL A 33 30.34 17.34 -27.56
CA VAL A 33 30.67 15.91 -27.40
C VAL A 33 30.37 15.42 -25.98
N ALA A 34 30.74 16.20 -24.96
CA ALA A 34 30.42 15.89 -23.57
C ALA A 34 28.90 15.79 -23.32
N ALA A 35 28.09 16.65 -23.95
CA ALA A 35 26.64 16.59 -23.88
C ALA A 35 26.07 15.29 -24.48
N ILE A 36 26.65 14.78 -25.57
CA ILE A 36 26.26 13.49 -26.16
C ILE A 36 26.54 12.34 -25.17
N TYR A 37 27.71 12.33 -24.53
CA TYR A 37 28.03 11.33 -23.50
C TYR A 37 27.08 11.41 -22.30
N ALA A 38 26.73 12.63 -21.85
CA ALA A 38 25.78 12.86 -20.77
C ALA A 38 24.34 12.42 -21.13
N TYR A 39 24.01 12.32 -22.43
CA TYR A 39 22.72 11.83 -22.91
C TYR A 39 22.64 10.30 -22.99
N LEU A 40 23.77 9.60 -23.02
CA LEU A 40 23.81 8.13 -23.14
C LEU A 40 23.09 7.39 -21.99
N PRO A 41 23.27 7.76 -20.70
CA PRO A 41 22.55 7.13 -19.59
C PRO A 41 21.03 7.25 -19.70
N ASN A 42 20.55 8.39 -20.17
CA ASN A 42 19.11 8.63 -20.40
C ASN A 42 18.52 7.69 -21.45
N VAL A 43 19.23 7.48 -22.56
CA VAL A 43 18.80 6.56 -23.62
C VAL A 43 18.73 5.12 -23.11
N LEU A 44 19.71 4.72 -22.29
CA LEU A 44 19.68 3.42 -21.63
C LEU A 44 18.49 3.31 -20.67
N ALA A 45 18.21 4.34 -19.86
CA ALA A 45 17.05 4.36 -18.98
C ALA A 45 15.73 4.24 -19.76
N ALA A 46 15.56 4.97 -20.86
CA ALA A 46 14.40 4.88 -21.74
C ALA A 46 14.20 3.46 -22.30
N LEU A 47 15.27 2.81 -22.77
CA LEU A 47 15.22 1.43 -23.25
C LEU A 47 14.86 0.43 -22.15
N LEU A 48 15.42 0.62 -20.95
CA LEU A 48 15.09 -0.22 -19.79
C LEU A 48 13.62 -0.06 -19.38
N ILE A 49 13.10 1.16 -19.34
CA ILE A 49 11.69 1.44 -19.06
C ILE A 49 10.81 0.75 -20.10
N PHE A 50 11.12 0.87 -21.39
CA PHE A 50 10.37 0.20 -22.45
C PHE A 50 10.33 -1.33 -22.25
N LEU A 51 11.48 -1.94 -21.95
CA LEU A 51 11.57 -3.38 -21.73
C LEU A 51 10.74 -3.81 -20.52
N VAL A 52 10.89 -3.13 -19.38
CA VAL A 52 10.14 -3.43 -18.15
C VAL A 52 8.64 -3.22 -18.37
N ALA A 53 8.25 -2.10 -18.98
CA ALA A 53 6.85 -1.79 -19.26
C ALA A 53 6.20 -2.83 -20.18
N SER A 54 6.93 -3.28 -21.22
CA SER A 54 6.42 -4.32 -22.12
C SER A 54 6.17 -5.64 -21.39
N ALA A 55 7.07 -6.03 -20.49
CA ALA A 55 6.92 -7.23 -19.66
C ALA A 55 5.75 -7.09 -18.68
N VAL A 56 5.62 -5.93 -18.03
CA VAL A 56 4.50 -5.64 -17.11
C VAL A 56 3.17 -5.64 -17.86
N ALA A 57 3.11 -5.01 -19.03
CA ALA A 57 1.91 -4.96 -19.87
C ALA A 57 1.44 -6.37 -20.27
N ALA A 58 2.38 -7.23 -20.71
CA ALA A 58 2.08 -8.63 -21.03
C ALA A 58 1.64 -9.42 -19.79
N GLY A 59 2.28 -9.18 -18.64
CA GLY A 59 1.90 -9.77 -17.36
C GLY A 59 0.48 -9.40 -16.93
N ILE A 60 0.10 -8.13 -17.08
CA ILE A 60 -1.25 -7.63 -16.77
C ILE A 60 -2.28 -8.26 -17.69
N ALA A 61 -2.04 -8.32 -19.01
CA ALA A 61 -2.95 -8.97 -19.95
C ALA A 61 -3.25 -10.42 -19.51
N THR A 62 -2.17 -11.16 -19.21
CA THR A 62 -2.25 -12.56 -18.77
C THR A 62 -2.98 -12.71 -17.44
N LEU A 63 -2.69 -11.84 -16.47
CA LEU A 63 -3.33 -11.85 -15.16
C LEU A 63 -4.84 -11.58 -15.28
N VAL A 64 -5.24 -10.59 -16.08
CA VAL A 64 -6.66 -10.26 -16.29
C VAL A 64 -7.38 -11.44 -16.93
N THR A 65 -6.84 -12.04 -17.99
CA THR A 65 -7.46 -13.21 -18.63
C THR A 65 -7.57 -14.39 -17.66
N ARG A 66 -6.59 -14.59 -16.77
CA ARG A 66 -6.62 -15.69 -15.79
C ARG A 66 -7.65 -15.47 -14.68
N VAL A 67 -7.84 -14.23 -14.23
CA VAL A 67 -8.74 -13.90 -13.12
C VAL A 67 -10.19 -13.73 -13.59
N MET A 68 -10.41 -13.08 -14.74
CA MET A 68 -11.75 -12.76 -15.24
C MET A 68 -12.26 -13.75 -16.29
N GLY A 69 -11.44 -14.70 -16.73
CA GLY A 69 -11.79 -15.68 -17.77
C GLY A 69 -12.13 -15.04 -19.11
N ASP A 70 -12.86 -15.78 -19.95
CA ASP A 70 -13.25 -15.34 -21.30
C ASP A 70 -14.50 -14.44 -21.33
N THR A 71 -14.80 -13.77 -20.22
CA THR A 71 -15.96 -12.87 -20.11
C THR A 71 -15.79 -11.66 -21.03
N GLY A 72 -16.90 -11.10 -21.52
CA GLY A 72 -16.87 -9.91 -22.38
C GLY A 72 -16.12 -8.73 -21.75
N LEU A 73 -16.31 -8.53 -20.44
CA LEU A 73 -15.54 -7.55 -19.65
C LEU A 73 -14.06 -7.93 -19.52
N GLY A 74 -13.75 -9.21 -19.26
CA GLY A 74 -12.37 -9.70 -19.19
C GLY A 74 -11.58 -9.42 -20.47
N LYS A 75 -12.20 -9.61 -21.65
CA LYS A 75 -11.59 -9.29 -22.95
C LYS A 75 -11.27 -7.81 -23.12
N ILE A 76 -12.21 -6.94 -22.73
CA ILE A 76 -12.04 -5.49 -22.80
C ILE A 76 -10.90 -5.06 -21.88
N VAL A 77 -10.93 -5.50 -20.61
CA VAL A 77 -9.90 -5.11 -19.62
C VAL A 77 -8.54 -5.67 -19.99
N ALA A 78 -8.45 -6.91 -20.49
CA ALA A 78 -7.21 -7.52 -20.94
C ALA A 78 -6.59 -6.80 -22.14
N THR A 79 -7.40 -6.07 -22.91
CA THR A 79 -6.93 -5.26 -24.03
C THR A 79 -6.57 -3.84 -23.58
N VAL A 80 -7.42 -3.20 -22.77
CA VAL A 80 -7.27 -1.79 -22.38
C VAL A 80 -6.16 -1.61 -21.34
N ALA A 81 -6.04 -2.50 -20.36
CA ALA A 81 -5.08 -2.33 -19.26
C ALA A 81 -3.61 -2.31 -19.74
N PRO A 82 -3.15 -3.24 -20.61
CA PRO A 82 -1.80 -3.17 -21.17
C PRO A 82 -1.55 -1.90 -22.00
N ILE A 83 -2.55 -1.43 -22.74
CA ILE A 83 -2.46 -0.19 -23.53
C ILE A 83 -2.25 1.01 -22.61
N LEU A 84 -2.96 1.08 -21.47
CA LEU A 84 -2.78 2.14 -20.48
C LEU A 84 -1.36 2.12 -19.91
N VAL A 85 -0.84 0.94 -19.55
CA VAL A 85 0.54 0.79 -19.05
C VAL A 85 1.55 1.28 -20.08
N MET A 86 1.40 0.87 -21.35
CA MET A 86 2.28 1.31 -22.42
C MET A 86 2.17 2.81 -22.70
N THR A 87 0.99 3.40 -22.54
CA THR A 87 0.79 4.85 -22.68
C THR A 87 1.58 5.60 -21.61
N ILE A 88 1.46 5.20 -20.34
CA ILE A 88 2.22 5.80 -19.23
C ILE A 88 3.72 5.61 -19.44
N ALA A 89 4.15 4.41 -19.84
CA ALA A 89 5.55 4.13 -20.14
C ALA A 89 6.08 4.99 -21.28
N THR A 90 5.28 5.26 -22.30
CA THR A 90 5.65 6.15 -23.41
C THR A 90 5.95 7.55 -22.90
N PHE A 91 5.10 8.12 -22.03
CA PHE A 91 5.37 9.42 -21.43
C PHE A 91 6.65 9.43 -20.59
N MET A 92 6.89 8.38 -19.79
CA MET A 92 8.14 8.23 -19.03
C MET A 92 9.38 8.12 -19.95
N ILE A 93 9.25 7.43 -21.09
CA ILE A 93 10.34 7.31 -22.07
C ILE A 93 10.65 8.67 -22.69
N LEU A 94 9.63 9.42 -23.11
CA LEU A 94 9.80 10.77 -23.68
C LEU A 94 10.48 11.72 -22.68
N GLU A 95 10.10 11.62 -21.40
CA GLU A 95 10.72 12.35 -20.32
C GLU A 95 12.22 12.05 -20.22
N GLN A 96 12.62 10.77 -20.24
CA GLN A 96 14.03 10.40 -20.14
C GLN A 96 14.84 10.79 -21.36
N LEU A 97 14.24 10.72 -22.55
CA LEU A 97 14.84 11.23 -23.77
C LEU A 97 14.96 12.77 -23.77
N LYS A 98 14.52 13.48 -22.72
CA LYS A 98 14.57 14.94 -22.60
C LYS A 98 13.94 15.66 -23.81
N ILE A 99 13.01 15.02 -24.52
CA ILE A 99 12.33 15.62 -25.67
C ILE A 99 11.24 16.54 -25.12
N ALA A 100 11.46 17.85 -25.21
CA ALA A 100 10.55 18.86 -24.68
C ALA A 100 10.08 18.55 -23.25
N HIS A 101 11.03 18.15 -22.38
CA HIS A 101 10.78 17.64 -21.03
C HIS A 101 9.77 18.49 -20.26
N ASP A 102 9.98 19.81 -20.22
CA ASP A 102 9.10 20.74 -19.49
C ASP A 102 7.66 20.73 -20.00
N ILE A 103 7.48 20.65 -21.33
CA ILE A 103 6.15 20.60 -21.95
C ILE A 103 5.46 19.27 -21.64
N VAL A 104 6.20 18.16 -21.75
CA VAL A 104 5.69 16.81 -21.48
C VAL A 104 5.26 16.68 -20.01
N VAL A 105 6.14 17.04 -19.07
CA VAL A 105 5.88 16.93 -17.63
C VAL A 105 4.74 17.85 -17.21
N THR A 106 4.71 19.09 -17.67
CA THR A 106 3.65 20.05 -17.33
C THR A 106 2.29 19.57 -17.84
N THR A 107 2.23 19.13 -19.10
CA THR A 107 0.98 18.66 -19.70
C THR A 107 0.50 17.39 -19.02
N TYR A 108 1.39 16.44 -18.73
CA TYR A 108 1.06 15.21 -18.02
C TYR A 108 0.53 15.49 -16.60
N THR A 109 1.21 16.37 -15.87
CA THR A 109 0.80 16.78 -14.51
C THR A 109 -0.57 17.45 -14.53
N LEU A 110 -0.81 18.34 -15.49
CA LEU A 110 -2.08 19.04 -15.64
C LEU A 110 -3.20 18.08 -16.06
N LEU A 111 -2.93 17.16 -16.98
CA LEU A 111 -3.89 16.16 -17.45
C LEU A 111 -4.27 15.19 -16.33
N LEU A 112 -3.29 14.64 -15.62
CA LEU A 112 -3.56 13.79 -14.46
C LEU A 112 -4.25 14.56 -13.34
N GLY A 113 -3.83 15.80 -13.08
CA GLY A 113 -4.48 16.67 -12.12
C GLY A 113 -5.95 16.91 -12.46
N ALA A 114 -6.27 17.13 -13.74
CA ALA A 114 -7.64 17.29 -14.21
C ALA A 114 -8.47 16.01 -14.04
N ILE A 115 -7.91 14.84 -14.39
CA ILE A 115 -8.58 13.54 -14.21
C ILE A 115 -8.80 13.25 -12.73
N ALA A 116 -7.80 13.50 -11.88
CA ALA A 116 -7.89 13.31 -10.44
C ALA A 116 -8.97 14.23 -9.84
N LEU A 117 -9.00 15.50 -10.24
CA LEU A 117 -10.01 16.46 -9.80
C LEU A 117 -11.41 16.06 -10.26
N ALA A 118 -11.57 15.68 -11.54
CA ALA A 118 -12.84 15.20 -12.08
C ALA A 118 -13.33 13.95 -11.33
N SER A 119 -12.43 13.01 -11.04
CA SER A 119 -12.75 11.80 -10.28
C SER A 119 -13.14 12.12 -8.85
N ALA A 120 -12.40 13.01 -8.18
CA ALA A 120 -12.71 13.46 -6.82
C ALA A 120 -14.08 14.14 -6.75
N LEU A 121 -14.42 14.98 -7.73
CA LEU A 121 -15.74 15.61 -7.82
C LEU A 121 -16.84 14.61 -8.11
N ALA A 122 -16.62 13.67 -9.04
CA ALA A 122 -17.59 12.63 -9.38
C ALA A 122 -17.91 11.74 -8.17
N PHE A 123 -16.90 11.31 -7.42
CA PHE A 123 -17.10 10.52 -6.21
C PHE A 123 -17.62 11.34 -5.04
N GLY A 124 -17.13 12.57 -4.85
CA GLY A 124 -17.55 13.45 -3.76
C GLY A 124 -19.01 13.87 -3.89
N LEU A 125 -19.43 14.31 -5.07
CA LEU A 125 -20.81 14.71 -5.33
C LEU A 125 -21.73 13.48 -5.48
N GLY A 126 -21.29 12.44 -6.19
CA GLY A 126 -22.07 11.22 -6.41
C GLY A 126 -22.26 10.36 -5.17
N GLY A 127 -21.30 10.35 -4.25
CA GLY A 127 -21.35 9.58 -3.00
C GLY A 127 -22.08 10.28 -1.84
N ARG A 128 -22.40 11.58 -1.98
CA ARG A 128 -22.97 12.40 -0.89
C ARG A 128 -24.24 11.79 -0.29
N GLU A 129 -25.14 11.32 -1.14
CA GLU A 129 -26.43 10.76 -0.72
C GLU A 129 -26.24 9.46 0.07
N VAL A 130 -25.33 8.59 -0.40
CA VAL A 130 -25.02 7.31 0.24
C VAL A 130 -24.34 7.54 1.59
N ALA A 131 -23.39 8.48 1.65
CA ALA A 131 -22.73 8.88 2.89
C ALA A 131 -23.75 9.43 3.91
N GLY A 132 -24.72 10.23 3.45
CA GLY A 132 -25.81 10.74 4.27
C GLY A 132 -26.62 9.60 4.89
N LYS A 133 -27.07 8.64 4.07
CA LYS A 133 -27.85 7.48 4.54
C LYS A 133 -27.07 6.58 5.49
N MET A 134 -25.78 6.34 5.24
CA MET A 134 -24.92 5.57 6.15
C MET A 134 -24.78 6.27 7.51
N LEU A 135 -24.59 7.59 7.51
CA LEU A 135 -24.46 8.36 8.74
C LEU A 135 -25.78 8.38 9.53
N GLU A 136 -26.90 8.54 8.85
CA GLU A 136 -28.23 8.50 9.46
C GLU A 136 -28.52 7.14 10.09
N GLY A 137 -28.25 6.05 9.36
CA GLY A 137 -28.37 4.69 9.89
C GLY A 137 -27.45 4.41 11.09
N ALA A 138 -26.20 4.91 11.05
CA ALA A 138 -25.27 4.79 12.17
C ALA A 138 -25.73 5.60 13.39
N TYR A 139 -26.26 6.80 13.17
CA TYR A 139 -26.76 7.68 14.23
C TYR A 139 -28.00 7.08 14.92
N GLN A 140 -28.93 6.53 14.13
CA GLN A 140 -30.16 5.90 14.64
C GLN A 140 -29.84 4.64 15.45
N LYS A 141 -28.95 3.78 14.95
CA LYS A 141 -28.46 2.60 15.69
C LYS A 141 -27.69 2.97 16.95
N GLY A 142 -26.97 4.09 16.93
CA GLY A 142 -26.31 4.67 18.11
C GLY A 142 -27.29 5.15 19.18
N GLN A 143 -28.47 5.65 18.79
CA GLN A 143 -29.51 6.05 19.73
C GLN A 143 -30.24 4.85 20.36
N GLU A 144 -30.60 3.84 19.57
CA GLU A 144 -31.19 2.59 20.08
C GLU A 144 -30.27 1.89 21.08
N ASN A 145 -28.97 1.81 20.75
CA ASN A 145 -27.97 1.25 21.65
C ASN A 145 -27.79 2.08 22.93
N LYS A 146 -28.12 3.37 22.95
CA LYS A 146 -28.00 4.22 24.14
C LYS A 146 -29.07 3.90 25.19
N GLU A 147 -30.26 3.49 24.76
CA GLU A 147 -31.32 3.03 25.67
C GLU A 147 -30.97 1.67 26.26
N GLN A 148 -30.50 0.73 25.44
CA GLN A 148 -30.04 -0.58 25.90
C GLN A 148 -28.79 -0.46 26.79
N LEU A 149 -27.83 0.40 26.42
CA LEU A 149 -26.63 0.65 27.20
C LEU A 149 -26.96 1.27 28.57
N LYS A 150 -27.97 2.15 28.66
CA LYS A 150 -28.44 2.66 29.95
C LYS A 150 -29.08 1.56 30.82
N GLN A 151 -29.88 0.68 30.23
CA GLN A 151 -30.45 -0.47 30.95
C GLN A 151 -29.37 -1.44 31.45
N ASP A 152 -28.37 -1.75 30.63
CA ASP A 152 -27.26 -2.62 30.99
C ASP A 152 -26.36 -1.99 32.06
N LEU A 153 -26.13 -0.67 31.97
CA LEU A 153 -25.40 0.11 32.98
C LEU A 153 -26.14 0.13 34.32
N ASP A 154 -27.44 0.39 34.34
CA ASP A 154 -28.23 0.41 35.59
C ASP A 154 -28.29 -0.98 36.24
N THR A 155 -28.45 -2.03 35.43
CA THR A 155 -28.44 -3.42 35.91
C THR A 155 -27.06 -3.82 36.45
N GLY A 156 -25.98 -3.46 35.76
CA GLY A 156 -24.61 -3.72 36.20
C GLY A 156 -24.24 -2.95 37.48
N MET A 157 -24.62 -1.67 37.58
CA MET A 157 -24.40 -0.84 38.77
C MET A 157 -25.15 -1.36 40.00
N SER A 158 -26.34 -1.93 39.80
CA SER A 158 -27.14 -2.51 40.89
C SER A 158 -26.46 -3.78 41.44
N ARG A 159 -26.01 -4.68 40.56
CA ARG A 159 -25.26 -5.89 40.96
C ARG A 159 -23.95 -5.56 41.64
N ALA A 160 -23.21 -4.58 41.11
CA ALA A 160 -21.95 -4.13 41.72
C ALA A 160 -22.15 -3.54 43.12
N LYS A 161 -23.27 -2.84 43.37
CA LYS A 161 -23.61 -2.35 44.72
C LYS A 161 -23.96 -3.46 45.69
N GLU A 162 -24.72 -4.47 45.26
CA GLU A 162 -25.06 -5.64 46.08
C GLU A 162 -23.80 -6.44 46.45
N GLU A 163 -22.91 -6.69 45.50
CA GLU A 163 -21.63 -7.36 45.74
C GLU A 163 -20.74 -6.56 46.70
N ALA A 164 -20.69 -5.23 46.54
CA ALA A 164 -19.92 -4.35 47.42
C ALA A 164 -20.51 -4.28 48.84
N GLN A 165 -21.84 -4.37 49.00
CA GLN A 165 -22.49 -4.44 50.30
C GLN A 165 -22.25 -5.79 50.97
N ALA A 166 -22.45 -6.89 50.24
CA ALA A 166 -22.18 -8.24 50.76
C ALA A 166 -20.69 -8.43 51.13
N ALA A 167 -19.77 -7.81 50.39
CA ALA A 167 -18.35 -7.83 50.72
C ALA A 167 -18.02 -6.99 51.96
N LYS A 168 -18.68 -5.84 52.15
CA LYS A 168 -18.54 -5.01 53.37
C LYS A 168 -19.13 -5.70 54.60
N GLU A 169 -20.25 -6.40 54.44
CA GLU A 169 -20.93 -7.15 55.50
C GLU A 169 -20.06 -8.34 55.94
N LYS A 170 -19.51 -9.09 54.98
CA LYS A 170 -18.53 -10.16 55.25
C LYS A 170 -17.24 -9.64 55.88
N ALA A 171 -16.77 -8.45 55.49
CA ALA A 171 -15.59 -7.84 56.11
C ALA A 171 -15.86 -7.37 57.55
N GLN A 172 -17.09 -6.93 57.86
CA GLN A 172 -17.51 -6.59 59.23
C GLN A 172 -17.74 -7.84 60.10
N GLU A 173 -18.19 -8.96 59.52
CA GLU A 173 -18.25 -10.24 60.22
C GLU A 173 -16.85 -10.82 60.49
N GLN A 174 -15.90 -10.64 59.57
CA GLN A 174 -14.51 -11.08 59.77
C GLN A 174 -13.72 -10.26 60.80
N ASP A 175 -14.07 -8.98 61.01
CA ASP A 175 -13.45 -8.12 62.05
C ASP A 175 -13.94 -8.49 63.47
N ASN A 176 -15.08 -9.17 63.60
CA ASN A 176 -15.71 -9.52 64.88
C ASN A 176 -15.45 -10.99 65.33
N GLN A 177 -14.62 -11.75 64.63
CA GLN A 177 -14.30 -13.14 64.98
C GLN A 177 -12.87 -13.25 65.53
N PRO A 178 -12.64 -13.73 66.78
CA PRO A 178 -11.30 -13.99 67.26
C PRO A 178 -10.63 -15.12 66.45
N PRO A 179 -9.30 -15.11 66.26
CA PRO A 179 -8.61 -16.10 65.45
C PRO A 179 -8.82 -17.50 66.06
N THR A 180 -9.63 -18.32 65.39
CA THR A 180 -9.93 -19.67 65.83
C THR A 180 -8.97 -20.65 65.18
N GLY A 181 -8.17 -21.25 66.06
CA GLY A 181 -7.25 -22.38 65.90
C GLY A 181 -7.28 -23.15 64.57
N VAL A 182 -6.10 -23.18 63.96
CA VAL A 182 -5.59 -24.34 63.22
C VAL A 182 -5.99 -25.64 63.94
N THR A 183 -6.84 -26.44 63.31
CA THR A 183 -7.00 -27.84 63.67
C THR A 183 -6.63 -28.67 62.46
N GLU A 184 -5.43 -29.26 62.56
CA GLU A 184 -4.87 -30.22 61.63
C GLU A 184 -5.84 -31.39 61.40
N GLN A 185 -6.13 -31.68 60.14
CA GLN A 185 -6.64 -32.97 59.71
C GLN A 185 -5.70 -33.57 58.68
N TYR A 186 -4.79 -34.44 59.13
CA TYR A 186 -4.16 -35.45 58.27
C TYR A 186 -4.12 -36.80 59.00
N THR A 187 -5.26 -37.49 58.87
CA THR A 187 -5.40 -38.91 58.51
C THR A 187 -4.22 -39.87 58.78
N THR A 188 -4.50 -40.78 59.70
CA THR A 188 -3.83 -42.06 59.97
C THR A 188 -3.55 -42.87 58.69
N ARG A 189 -2.27 -43.05 58.34
CA ARG A 189 -1.79 -43.95 57.28
C ARG A 189 -1.60 -45.36 57.86
N ARG A 190 -2.29 -46.34 57.25
CA ARG A 190 -2.28 -47.79 57.56
C ARG A 190 -0.86 -48.39 57.75
N PRO A 191 -0.70 -49.40 58.63
CA PRO A 191 0.48 -50.25 58.65
C PRO A 191 0.30 -51.48 57.74
N GLY A 192 1.33 -51.85 56.98
CA GLY A 192 1.37 -53.16 56.33
C GLY A 192 2.26 -53.23 55.10
N SER A 193 3.52 -53.61 55.28
CA SER A 193 4.22 -54.51 54.35
C SER A 193 5.40 -55.17 55.05
N ALA A 194 5.39 -56.51 55.03
CA ALA A 194 6.44 -57.39 55.46
C ALA A 194 7.77 -57.14 54.72
N THR A 195 8.88 -57.54 55.34
CA THR A 195 9.92 -58.38 54.71
C THR A 195 10.94 -58.80 55.77
N ASN A 196 11.06 -60.12 55.93
CA ASN A 196 12.31 -60.84 56.14
C ASN A 196 12.36 -61.86 55.00
#